data_AF-A0A820NMS1-F1
#
_entry.id   AF-A0A820NMS1-F1
#
_cell.length_a   1.000
_cell.length_b   1.000
_cell.length_c   1.000
_cell.angle_alpha   90.00
_cell.angle_beta   90.00
_cell.angle_gamma   90.00
#
_symmetry.space_group_name_H-M   'P 1'
#
loop_
_entity.id
_entity.type
_entity.pdbx_description
1 polymer ?
#
loop_
_entity_poly.entity_id
_entity_poly.type
_entity_poly.pdbx_seq_one_letter_code
_entity_poly.pdbx_strand_id
1 'polypeptide(L)'
;QKKNLYQKNGFFNKTLSHTHLPIENYRAPTIEQVDLFFRLINDSTKTPLLVHCGGGKGRAGTMLACYLAVYGFQSPSAQEWTQPFMSAGEAIDKLRQLRPGSIETEEQERFVHTFVSTVWKRQSPLPPLPAEPEGIPLDIEGQLDGNIDLVMLCGLPGSGKSYIAQEMLVRDDRWTIVSQDEARSRDTC
;
A
#
# COMPACT_ATOMS: atom_id res chain seq x y z
N GLN A 1 18.46 -27.67 -23.96
CA GLN A 1 19.46 -26.98 -23.12
C GLN A 1 18.72 -26.24 -22.00
N LYS A 2 18.83 -26.70 -20.75
CA LYS A 2 18.21 -26.07 -19.57
C LYS A 2 19.09 -24.88 -19.13
N LYS A 3 18.66 -23.64 -19.35
CA LYS A 3 19.32 -22.46 -18.76
C LYS A 3 18.77 -22.26 -17.34
N ASN A 4 19.60 -22.59 -16.36
CA ASN A 4 19.46 -22.14 -14.97
C ASN A 4 19.51 -20.61 -14.93
N LEU A 5 18.34 -19.96 -14.85
CA LEU A 5 18.20 -18.55 -14.45
C LEU A 5 17.85 -18.49 -12.97
N TYR A 6 18.83 -18.74 -12.11
CA TYR A 6 18.81 -18.29 -10.72
C TYR A 6 20.07 -17.46 -10.49
N GLN A 7 19.99 -16.16 -10.82
CA GLN A 7 20.97 -15.19 -10.33
C GLN A 7 20.74 -15.00 -8.83
N LYS A 8 21.61 -15.63 -8.03
CA LYS A 8 21.58 -15.67 -6.57
C LYS A 8 21.92 -14.32 -5.87
N ASN A 9 22.03 -13.22 -6.61
CA ASN A 9 22.64 -11.97 -6.13
C ASN A 9 21.71 -10.74 -6.11
N GLY A 10 20.41 -10.87 -6.41
CA GLY A 10 19.50 -9.73 -6.59
C GLY A 10 19.05 -8.99 -5.32
N PHE A 11 19.27 -9.57 -4.13
CA PHE A 11 18.74 -9.07 -2.84
C PHE A 11 19.81 -8.69 -1.80
N PHE A 12 21.10 -8.95 -2.05
CA PHE A 12 22.15 -8.61 -1.09
C PHE A 12 22.34 -7.08 -1.00
N ASN A 13 22.38 -6.52 0.20
CA ASN A 13 22.54 -5.09 0.50
C ASN A 13 21.45 -4.14 -0.06
N LYS A 14 20.24 -4.62 -0.33
CA LYS A 14 19.10 -3.75 -0.63
C LYS A 14 18.23 -3.52 0.61
N THR A 15 17.79 -2.29 0.80
CA THR A 15 16.80 -1.94 1.83
C THR A 15 15.50 -2.68 1.54
N LEU A 16 15.12 -3.59 2.43
CA LEU A 16 13.88 -4.36 2.31
C LEU A 16 12.79 -3.71 3.18
N SER A 17 11.72 -3.25 2.54
CA SER A 17 10.52 -2.82 3.24
C SER A 17 9.52 -3.97 3.33
N HIS A 18 8.96 -4.20 4.51
CA HIS A 18 7.95 -5.23 4.74
C HIS A 18 6.61 -4.58 5.07
N THR A 19 5.57 -4.94 4.33
CA THR A 19 4.18 -4.53 4.61
C THR A 19 3.37 -5.76 5.01
N HIS A 20 2.79 -5.72 6.20
CA HIS A 20 1.92 -6.79 6.70
C HIS A 20 0.46 -6.47 6.39
N LEU A 21 -0.19 -7.31 5.56
CA LEU A 21 -1.63 -7.26 5.28
C LEU A 21 -2.30 -8.47 5.95
N PRO A 22 -2.91 -8.30 7.15
CA PRO A 22 -3.47 -9.41 7.89
C PRO A 22 -4.73 -9.94 7.19
N ILE A 23 -4.65 -11.16 6.65
CA ILE A 23 -5.79 -11.88 6.06
C ILE A 23 -5.87 -13.23 6.76
N GLU A 24 -7.01 -13.57 7.31
CA GLU A 24 -7.25 -14.85 7.98
C GLU A 24 -7.02 -16.04 7.04
N ASN A 25 -6.58 -17.17 7.58
CA ASN A 25 -6.33 -18.33 6.75
C ASN A 25 -7.61 -18.81 6.05
N TYR A 26 -7.51 -19.21 4.78
CA TYR A 26 -8.64 -19.61 3.92
C TYR A 26 -9.71 -18.54 3.61
N ARG A 27 -9.55 -17.32 4.13
CA ARG A 27 -10.45 -16.19 3.83
C ARG A 27 -9.94 -15.37 2.65
N ALA A 28 -10.83 -14.58 2.05
CA ALA A 28 -10.48 -13.58 1.06
C ALA A 28 -9.93 -12.30 1.73
N PRO A 29 -9.10 -11.51 1.04
CA PRO A 29 -8.78 -10.15 1.48
C PRO A 29 -10.01 -9.23 1.38
N THR A 30 -9.91 -8.03 1.94
CA THR A 30 -10.85 -6.94 1.66
C THR A 30 -10.44 -6.15 0.41
N ILE A 31 -11.36 -5.35 -0.14
CA ILE A 31 -11.05 -4.48 -1.29
C ILE A 31 -9.95 -3.48 -0.92
N GLU A 32 -10.00 -2.92 0.29
CA GLU A 32 -9.03 -1.94 0.78
C GLU A 32 -7.63 -2.54 0.92
N GLN A 33 -7.54 -3.82 1.33
CA GLN A 33 -6.26 -4.53 1.38
C GLN A 33 -5.67 -4.73 -0.02
N VAL A 34 -6.51 -5.06 -1.01
CA VAL A 34 -6.07 -5.15 -2.40
C VAL A 34 -5.72 -3.79 -2.95
N ASP A 35 -6.47 -2.73 -2.65
CA ASP A 35 -6.16 -1.37 -3.06
C ASP A 35 -4.81 -0.91 -2.48
N LEU A 36 -4.50 -1.25 -1.22
CA LEU A 36 -3.19 -0.98 -0.62
C LEU A 36 -2.08 -1.77 -1.33
N PHE A 37 -2.30 -3.05 -1.64
CA PHE A 37 -1.35 -3.81 -2.47
C PHE A 37 -1.14 -3.18 -3.85
N PHE A 38 -2.22 -2.72 -4.49
CA PHE A 38 -2.14 -2.02 -5.77
C PHE A 38 -1.32 -0.73 -5.65
N ARG A 39 -1.51 0.07 -4.60
CA ARG A 39 -0.66 1.25 -4.35
C ARG A 39 0.82 0.87 -4.24
N LEU A 40 1.13 -0.20 -3.54
CA LEU A 40 2.52 -0.65 -3.40
C LEU A 40 3.14 -1.11 -4.72
N ILE A 41 2.40 -1.84 -5.56
CA ILE A 41 2.95 -2.33 -6.84
C ILE A 41 3.02 -1.24 -7.93
N ASN A 42 2.23 -0.18 -7.80
CA ASN A 42 2.31 0.99 -8.69
C ASN A 42 3.39 1.99 -8.25
N ASP A 43 3.91 1.88 -7.03
CA ASP A 43 5.05 2.68 -6.57
C ASP A 43 6.36 2.07 -7.08
N SER A 44 6.97 2.74 -8.04
CA SER A 44 8.24 2.29 -8.66
C SER A 44 9.37 2.13 -7.65
N THR A 45 9.36 2.86 -6.54
CA THR A 45 10.37 2.77 -5.46
C THR A 45 10.24 1.49 -4.63
N LYS A 46 9.09 0.81 -4.71
CA LYS A 46 8.79 -0.42 -3.96
C LYS A 46 8.96 -1.69 -4.80
N THR A 47 9.26 -1.54 -6.09
CA THR A 47 9.46 -2.67 -7.00
C THR A 47 10.92 -3.15 -7.04
N PRO A 48 11.18 -4.46 -7.16
CA PRO A 48 10.23 -5.57 -7.30
C PRO A 48 9.57 -6.01 -5.97
N LEU A 49 8.29 -6.42 -6.01
CA LEU A 49 7.54 -6.94 -4.85
C LEU A 49 7.54 -8.47 -4.80
N LEU A 50 7.64 -9.01 -3.59
CA LEU A 50 7.36 -10.43 -3.29
C LEU A 50 6.07 -10.53 -2.47
N VAL A 51 5.10 -11.29 -2.96
CA VAL A 51 3.84 -11.56 -2.23
C VAL A 51 3.85 -13.00 -1.73
N HIS A 52 3.60 -13.20 -0.44
CA HIS A 52 3.52 -14.53 0.15
C HIS A 52 2.40 -14.64 1.20
N CYS A 53 2.07 -15.87 1.55
CA CYS A 53 1.29 -16.22 2.73
C CYS A 53 1.93 -17.46 3.37
N GLY A 54 1.23 -18.20 4.24
CA GLY A 54 1.79 -19.42 4.84
C GLY A 54 2.20 -20.49 3.81
N GLY A 55 1.32 -20.80 2.86
CA GLY A 55 1.60 -21.76 1.78
C GLY A 55 1.92 -21.12 0.42
N GLY A 56 1.80 -19.80 0.32
CA GLY A 56 1.91 -19.05 -0.94
C GLY A 56 0.86 -19.44 -2.01
N LYS A 57 -0.30 -19.99 -1.62
CA LYS A 57 -1.31 -20.53 -2.56
C LYS A 57 -2.65 -19.79 -2.52
N GLY A 58 -3.36 -19.79 -1.38
CA GLY A 58 -4.68 -19.15 -1.25
C GLY A 58 -4.60 -17.63 -1.30
N ARG A 59 -4.43 -16.99 -0.14
CA ARG A 59 -4.40 -15.52 0.00
C ARG A 59 -3.43 -14.82 -0.96
N ALA A 60 -2.19 -15.31 -1.05
CA ALA A 60 -1.21 -14.76 -1.98
C ALA A 60 -1.65 -14.94 -3.45
N GLY A 61 -2.24 -16.09 -3.79
CA GLY A 61 -2.81 -16.32 -5.11
C GLY A 61 -3.98 -15.40 -5.40
N THR A 62 -4.85 -15.10 -4.44
CA THR A 62 -5.95 -14.14 -4.59
C THR A 62 -5.43 -12.75 -4.97
N MET A 63 -4.40 -12.25 -4.26
CA MET A 63 -3.76 -10.97 -4.59
C MET A 63 -3.16 -10.98 -6.00
N LEU A 64 -2.47 -12.06 -6.37
CA LEU A 64 -1.85 -12.21 -7.69
C LEU A 64 -2.88 -12.37 -8.82
N ALA A 65 -4.03 -13.01 -8.58
CA ALA A 65 -5.10 -13.09 -9.55
C ALA A 65 -5.73 -11.72 -9.80
N CYS A 66 -5.91 -10.90 -8.76
CA CYS A 66 -6.32 -9.50 -8.92
C CYS A 66 -5.30 -8.73 -9.77
N TYR A 67 -3.99 -8.88 -9.50
CA TYR A 67 -2.93 -8.28 -10.32
C TYR A 67 -3.02 -8.71 -11.79
N LEU A 68 -3.10 -10.02 -12.06
CA LEU A 68 -3.16 -10.56 -13.41
C LEU A 68 -4.44 -10.13 -14.14
N ALA A 69 -5.56 -10.05 -13.45
CA ALA A 69 -6.81 -9.58 -14.04
C ALA A 69 -6.68 -8.14 -14.53
N VAL A 70 -6.04 -7.26 -13.74
CA VAL A 70 -5.89 -5.86 -14.09
C VAL A 70 -4.78 -5.64 -15.13
N TYR A 71 -3.57 -6.14 -14.88
CA TYR A 71 -2.37 -5.79 -15.65
C TYR A 71 -1.92 -6.89 -16.62
N GLY A 72 -2.47 -8.10 -16.50
CA GLY A 72 -1.94 -9.27 -17.18
C GLY A 72 -0.47 -9.50 -16.83
N PHE A 73 0.33 -9.79 -17.85
CA PHE A 73 1.79 -9.95 -17.71
C PHE A 73 2.56 -8.66 -18.02
N GLN A 74 1.87 -7.52 -18.01
CA GLN A 74 2.46 -6.21 -18.29
C GLN A 74 2.84 -5.49 -17.00
N SER A 75 3.66 -4.45 -17.13
CA SER A 75 3.95 -3.54 -16.03
C SER A 75 2.72 -2.69 -15.68
N PRO A 76 2.47 -2.36 -14.40
CA PRO A 76 1.46 -1.37 -14.03
C PRO A 76 1.63 -0.03 -14.76
N SER A 77 2.88 0.33 -15.10
CA SER A 77 3.21 1.56 -15.84
C SER A 77 3.14 1.44 -17.37
N ALA A 78 2.72 0.29 -17.92
CA ALA A 78 2.77 0.05 -19.37
C ALA A 78 1.80 0.94 -20.16
N GLN A 79 0.67 1.28 -19.55
CA GLN A 79 -0.37 2.12 -20.12
C GLN A 79 -1.25 2.69 -19.00
N GLU A 80 -2.14 3.61 -19.35
CA GLU A 80 -3.24 3.98 -18.46
C GLU A 80 -4.26 2.84 -18.42
N TRP A 81 -4.51 2.32 -17.23
CA TRP A 81 -5.45 1.23 -17.02
C TRP A 81 -6.79 1.80 -16.60
N THR A 82 -7.77 1.73 -17.49
CA THR A 82 -9.16 2.10 -17.18
C THR A 82 -10.07 0.88 -17.03
N GLN A 83 -9.60 -0.29 -17.49
CA GLN A 83 -10.32 -1.55 -17.41
C GLN A 83 -9.35 -2.70 -17.12
N PRO A 84 -9.85 -3.82 -16.55
CA PRO A 84 -9.07 -5.04 -16.41
C PRO A 84 -8.61 -5.57 -17.77
N PHE A 85 -7.36 -6.02 -17.87
CA PHE A 85 -6.80 -6.67 -19.05
C PHE A 85 -7.52 -7.97 -19.42
N MET A 86 -8.02 -8.70 -18.42
CA MET A 86 -8.73 -9.97 -18.62
C MET A 86 -9.81 -10.17 -17.55
N SER A 87 -10.71 -11.11 -17.79
CA SER A 87 -11.73 -11.49 -16.81
C SER A 87 -11.12 -12.16 -15.58
N ALA A 88 -11.87 -12.17 -14.48
CA ALA A 88 -11.46 -12.85 -13.24
C ALA A 88 -11.19 -14.36 -13.47
N GLY A 89 -12.04 -15.04 -14.25
CA GLY A 89 -11.88 -16.46 -14.57
C GLY A 89 -10.56 -16.72 -15.33
N GLU A 90 -10.28 -15.93 -16.37
CA GLU A 90 -9.03 -16.04 -17.12
C GLU A 90 -7.79 -15.80 -16.25
N ALA A 91 -7.85 -14.83 -15.33
CA ALA A 91 -6.75 -14.55 -14.41
C ALA A 91 -6.52 -15.72 -13.43
N ILE A 92 -7.59 -16.31 -12.90
CA ILE A 92 -7.55 -17.49 -12.03
C ILE A 92 -6.94 -18.67 -12.79
N ASP A 93 -7.41 -18.94 -14.00
CA ASP A 93 -6.94 -20.05 -14.82
C ASP A 93 -5.46 -19.90 -15.19
N LYS A 94 -5.04 -18.72 -15.63
CA LYS A 94 -3.62 -18.44 -15.93
C LYS A 94 -2.76 -18.58 -14.68
N LEU A 95 -3.22 -18.10 -13.53
CA LEU A 95 -2.49 -18.27 -12.28
C LEU A 95 -2.36 -19.75 -11.91
N ARG A 96 -3.41 -20.55 -12.08
CA ARG A 96 -3.40 -22.00 -11.81
C ARG A 96 -2.52 -22.77 -12.79
N GLN A 97 -2.41 -22.32 -14.04
CA GLN A 97 -1.45 -22.87 -15.01
C GLN A 97 0.01 -22.63 -14.58
N LEU A 98 0.32 -21.43 -14.07
CA LEU A 98 1.65 -21.09 -13.58
C LEU A 98 1.97 -21.76 -12.23
N ARG A 99 0.97 -21.85 -11.37
CA ARG A 99 1.08 -22.42 -10.03
C ARG A 99 -0.20 -23.21 -9.68
N PRO A 100 -0.20 -24.53 -9.94
CA PRO A 100 -1.35 -25.38 -9.63
C PRO A 100 -1.76 -25.30 -8.16
N GLY A 101 -3.08 -25.26 -7.93
CA GLY A 101 -3.68 -25.14 -6.60
C GLY A 101 -3.64 -23.74 -5.99
N SER A 102 -3.38 -22.70 -6.79
CA SER A 102 -3.57 -21.30 -6.37
C SER A 102 -5.06 -20.99 -6.24
N ILE A 103 -5.39 -20.17 -5.22
CA ILE A 103 -6.75 -19.88 -4.77
C ILE A 103 -7.45 -21.15 -4.24
N GLU A 104 -7.67 -21.18 -2.93
CA GLU A 104 -8.01 -22.39 -2.18
C GLU A 104 -9.49 -22.48 -1.81
N THR A 105 -10.23 -21.37 -1.87
CA THR A 105 -11.65 -21.32 -1.47
C THR A 105 -12.52 -20.59 -2.48
N GLU A 106 -13.79 -20.98 -2.56
CA GLU A 106 -14.80 -20.28 -3.38
C GLU A 106 -14.94 -18.81 -2.98
N GLU A 107 -14.74 -18.49 -1.70
CA GLU A 107 -14.75 -17.11 -1.20
C GLU A 107 -13.64 -16.29 -1.86
N GLN A 108 -12.44 -16.84 -1.96
CA GLN A 108 -11.30 -16.20 -2.63
C GLN A 108 -11.55 -16.06 -4.14
N GLU A 109 -12.12 -17.06 -4.80
CA GLU A 109 -12.49 -16.95 -6.22
C GLU A 109 -13.53 -15.84 -6.43
N ARG A 110 -14.63 -15.88 -5.66
CA ARG A 110 -15.70 -14.87 -5.72
C ARG A 110 -15.16 -13.47 -5.46
N PHE A 111 -14.22 -13.34 -4.54
CA PHE A 111 -13.56 -12.06 -4.29
C PHE A 111 -12.83 -11.52 -5.52
N VAL A 112 -12.10 -12.35 -6.29
CA VAL A 112 -11.45 -11.90 -7.53
C VAL A 112 -12.50 -11.35 -8.51
N HIS A 113 -13.64 -12.04 -8.66
CA HIS A 113 -14.75 -11.52 -9.48
C HIS A 113 -15.29 -10.19 -8.97
N THR A 114 -15.49 -10.05 -7.65
CA THR A 114 -15.92 -8.80 -7.02
C THR A 114 -14.93 -7.67 -7.30
N PHE A 115 -13.63 -7.90 -7.09
CA PHE A 115 -12.59 -6.90 -7.32
C PHE A 115 -12.53 -6.47 -8.79
N VAL A 116 -12.57 -7.40 -9.73
CA VAL A 116 -12.60 -7.10 -11.18
C VAL A 116 -13.83 -6.26 -11.54
N SER A 117 -15.01 -6.59 -10.97
CA SER A 117 -16.21 -5.77 -11.14
C SER A 117 -16.06 -4.36 -10.56
N THR A 118 -15.40 -4.23 -9.40
CA THR A 118 -15.09 -2.92 -8.79
C THR A 118 -14.19 -2.09 -9.69
N VAL A 119 -13.10 -2.65 -10.21
CA VAL A 119 -12.19 -1.97 -11.15
C VAL A 119 -12.94 -1.52 -12.40
N TRP A 120 -13.80 -2.38 -12.95
CA TRP A 120 -14.63 -2.05 -14.11
C TRP A 120 -15.57 -0.87 -13.84
N LYS A 121 -16.28 -0.89 -12.71
CA LYS A 121 -17.23 0.17 -12.31
C LYS A 121 -16.55 1.51 -12.05
N ARG A 122 -15.37 1.49 -11.40
CA ARG A 122 -14.62 2.71 -11.08
C ARG A 122 -13.70 3.18 -12.21
N GLN A 123 -13.59 2.41 -13.29
CA GLN A 123 -12.72 2.66 -14.44
C GLN A 123 -11.25 2.93 -14.07
N SER A 124 -10.76 2.27 -13.02
CA SER A 124 -9.39 2.46 -12.52
C SER A 124 -8.94 1.30 -11.61
N PRO A 125 -7.66 0.89 -11.63
CA PRO A 125 -7.08 -0.05 -10.68
C PRO A 125 -7.05 0.44 -9.25
N LEU A 126 -7.17 1.74 -9.01
CA LEU A 126 -7.14 2.36 -7.69
C LEU A 126 -8.39 3.21 -7.48
N PRO A 127 -8.93 3.28 -6.25
CA PRO A 127 -10.00 4.22 -5.97
C PRO A 127 -9.45 5.65 -6.10
N PRO A 128 -10.31 6.64 -6.44
CA PRO A 128 -9.90 8.04 -6.36
C PRO A 128 -9.42 8.33 -4.95
N LEU A 129 -8.40 9.19 -4.82
CA LEU A 129 -8.02 9.69 -3.52
C LEU A 129 -9.22 10.44 -2.93
N PRO A 130 -9.53 10.25 -1.64
CA PRO A 130 -10.53 11.07 -0.99
C PRO A 130 -10.12 12.53 -1.16
N ALA A 131 -11.10 13.39 -1.45
CA ALA A 131 -10.85 14.82 -1.45
C ALA A 131 -10.28 15.20 -0.09
N GLU A 132 -9.24 16.03 -0.08
CA GLU A 132 -8.79 16.63 1.16
C GLU A 132 -9.98 17.35 1.78
N PRO A 133 -10.22 17.17 3.09
CA PRO A 133 -11.27 17.92 3.76
C PRO A 133 -10.99 19.40 3.53
N GLU A 134 -12.04 20.19 3.27
CA GLU A 134 -11.89 21.64 3.22
C GLU A 134 -11.19 22.09 4.49
N GLY A 135 -10.11 22.88 4.32
CA GLY A 135 -9.36 23.39 5.46
C GLY A 135 -10.32 24.11 6.39
N ILE A 136 -10.42 23.63 7.63
CA ILE A 136 -11.12 24.40 8.65
C ILE A 136 -10.40 25.73 8.81
N PRO A 137 -11.12 26.87 8.90
CA PRO A 137 -10.50 28.12 9.28
C PRO A 137 -9.64 27.90 10.53
N LEU A 138 -8.43 28.44 10.53
CA LEU A 138 -7.58 28.42 11.71
C LEU A 138 -8.32 29.12 12.85
N ASP A 139 -8.77 28.34 13.83
CA ASP A 139 -9.34 28.88 15.05
C ASP A 139 -8.20 29.19 16.03
N ILE A 140 -8.04 30.47 16.35
CA ILE A 140 -7.00 30.94 17.27
C ILE A 140 -7.69 31.32 18.57
N GLU A 141 -7.59 30.43 19.55
CA GLU A 141 -7.96 30.77 20.92
C GLU A 141 -6.76 31.39 21.65
N GLY A 142 -6.90 32.66 22.05
CA GLY A 142 -5.88 33.39 22.81
C GLY A 142 -5.08 34.41 21.98
N GLN A 143 -4.05 34.97 22.60
CA GLN A 143 -3.19 35.99 22.00
C GLN A 143 -1.73 35.60 22.20
N LEU A 144 -0.94 35.64 21.12
CA LEU A 144 0.49 35.35 21.16
C LEU A 144 1.23 36.66 21.39
N ASP A 145 1.51 36.95 22.66
CA ASP A 145 2.19 38.18 23.07
C ASP A 145 3.65 37.87 23.39
N GLY A 146 4.53 37.89 22.38
CA GLY A 146 5.98 37.78 22.56
C GLY A 146 6.64 36.64 21.80
N ASN A 147 7.81 36.21 22.29
CA ASN A 147 8.59 35.13 21.69
C ASN A 147 8.01 33.78 22.14
N ILE A 148 7.81 32.86 21.20
CA ILE A 148 7.29 31.52 21.49
C ILE A 148 8.49 30.61 21.77
N ASP A 149 8.55 30.02 22.95
CA ASP A 149 9.62 29.08 23.32
C ASP A 149 9.21 27.61 23.15
N LEU A 150 7.91 27.33 23.04
CA LEU A 150 7.36 25.97 22.91
C LEU A 150 6.13 25.95 22.00
N VAL A 151 6.12 25.03 21.05
CA VAL A 151 4.94 24.70 20.22
C VAL A 151 4.62 23.23 20.42
N MET A 152 3.37 22.94 20.82
CA MET A 152 2.88 21.57 21.03
C MET A 152 1.87 21.22 19.94
N LEU A 153 2.15 20.18 19.17
CA LEU A 153 1.28 19.68 18.12
C LEU A 153 0.57 18.40 18.60
N CYS A 154 -0.75 18.46 18.79
CA CYS A 154 -1.57 17.35 19.26
C CYS A 154 -2.57 16.92 18.19
N GLY A 155 -2.79 15.61 18.02
CA GLY A 155 -3.73 15.08 17.02
C GLY A 155 -3.50 13.61 16.70
N LEU A 156 -4.46 12.98 16.01
CA LEU A 156 -4.41 11.57 15.62
C LEU A 156 -3.21 11.26 14.69
N PRO A 157 -2.71 10.01 14.64
CA PRO A 157 -1.71 9.60 13.64
C PRO A 157 -2.15 9.99 12.22
N GLY A 158 -1.25 10.60 11.46
CA GLY A 158 -1.55 11.08 10.10
C GLY A 158 -2.14 12.50 10.01
N SER A 159 -2.41 13.17 11.13
CA SER A 159 -2.96 14.55 11.13
C SER A 159 -1.99 15.67 10.69
N GLY A 160 -0.84 15.33 10.09
CA GLY A 160 0.12 16.31 9.55
C GLY A 160 1.09 16.95 10.56
N LYS A 161 1.10 16.55 11.84
CA LYS A 161 1.98 17.13 12.88
C LYS A 161 3.46 17.11 12.50
N SER A 162 3.97 15.97 12.05
CA SER A 162 5.38 15.81 11.67
C SER A 162 5.75 16.70 10.48
N TYR A 163 4.83 16.88 9.54
CA TYR A 163 5.02 17.78 8.41
C TYR A 163 5.15 19.23 8.88
N ILE A 164 4.23 19.70 9.74
CA ILE A 164 4.32 21.06 10.31
C ILE A 164 5.63 21.27 11.06
N ALA A 165 6.02 20.32 11.91
CA ALA A 165 7.27 20.41 12.66
C ALA A 165 8.51 20.51 11.75
N GLN A 166 8.55 19.71 10.67
CA GLN A 166 9.62 19.77 9.67
C GLN A 166 9.64 21.12 8.93
N GLU A 167 8.48 21.62 8.52
CA GLU A 167 8.37 22.93 7.87
C GLU A 167 8.80 24.08 8.79
N MET A 168 8.55 23.99 10.10
CA MET A 168 9.04 24.97 11.08
C MET A 168 10.57 24.97 11.14
N LEU A 169 11.20 23.79 11.17
CA LEU A 169 12.67 23.64 11.21
C LEU A 169 13.33 24.19 9.93
N VAL A 170 12.70 23.98 8.77
CA VAL A 170 13.19 24.52 7.49
C VAL A 170 13.19 26.04 7.48
N ARG A 171 12.22 26.66 8.15
CA ARG A 171 12.05 28.12 8.19
C ARG A 171 12.94 28.80 9.22
N ASP A 172 13.27 28.10 10.30
CA ASP A 172 13.99 28.65 11.44
C ASP A 172 14.68 27.50 12.20
N ASP A 173 16.01 27.51 12.19
CA ASP A 173 16.83 26.44 12.75
C ASP A 173 16.94 26.49 14.28
N ARG A 174 16.38 27.52 14.93
CA ARG A 174 16.33 27.61 16.40
C ARG A 174 15.42 26.56 17.05
N TRP A 175 14.51 25.96 16.27
CA TRP A 175 13.55 24.99 16.77
C TRP A 175 14.20 23.61 16.95
N THR A 176 13.84 22.93 18.03
CA THR A 176 14.18 21.51 18.24
C THR A 176 12.90 20.68 18.20
N ILE A 177 12.87 19.64 17.36
CA ILE A 177 11.69 18.76 17.26
C ILE A 177 11.83 17.65 18.29
N VAL A 178 10.80 17.49 19.14
CA VAL A 178 10.64 16.35 20.03
C VAL A 178 9.39 15.59 19.60
N SER A 179 9.56 14.34 19.16
CA SER A 179 8.48 13.49 18.67
C SER A 179 8.47 12.15 19.39
N GLN A 180 7.32 11.79 19.98
CA GLN A 180 7.14 10.49 20.62
C GLN A 180 7.29 9.33 19.62
N ASP A 181 6.90 9.57 18.35
CA ASP A 181 7.00 8.58 17.27
C ASP A 181 8.47 8.26 16.93
N GLU A 182 9.38 9.22 17.15
CA GLU A 182 10.82 9.07 16.89
C GLU A 182 11.60 8.63 18.14
N ALA A 183 11.13 8.99 19.33
CA ALA A 183 11.84 8.75 20.59
C ALA A 183 11.92 7.28 21.05
N ARG A 184 11.13 6.36 20.49
CA ARG A 184 11.17 4.90 20.74
C ARG A 184 11.34 4.44 22.21
N SER A 185 10.98 5.24 23.21
CA SER A 185 10.99 4.82 24.61
C SER A 185 10.06 5.68 25.46
N ARG A 186 9.37 5.03 26.40
CA ARG A 186 8.60 5.67 27.48
C ARG A 186 9.50 6.37 28.51
N ASP A 187 10.81 6.14 28.48
CA ASP A 187 11.76 6.58 29.52
C ASP A 187 12.38 7.96 29.26
N THR A 188 11.96 8.67 28.21
CA THR A 188 12.53 9.97 27.80
C THR A 188 11.55 11.15 27.89
N CYS A 189 10.43 10.97 28.59
CA CYS A 189 9.55 12.08 29.01
C CYS A 189 9.80 12.45 30.47
#